data_AF-A0A2E2CZ50-F1
#
_entry.id   AF-A0A2E2CZ50-F1
#
_cell.length_a   1.000
_cell.length_b   1.000
_cell.length_c   1.000
_cell.angle_alpha   90.00
_cell.angle_beta   90.00
_cell.angle_gamma   90.00
#
_symmetry.space_group_name_H-M   'P 1'
#
loop_
_entity.id
_entity.type
_entity.pdbx_description
1 polymer ?
#
loop_
_entity_poly.entity_id
_entity_poly.type
_entity_poly.pdbx_seq_one_letter_code
_entity_poly.pdbx_strand_id
1 'polypeptide(L)' 'MKDVGLRIRVQRELREQFLDACKAQDKPAAQVLREFMWEYVASNPVADVDLEAPIRKND' A
#
# COMPACT_ATOMS: atom_id res chain seq x y z
N MET A 1 1.67 14.12 -9.36
CA MET A 1 1.19 12.72 -9.38
C MET A 1 0.15 12.62 -8.27
N LYS A 2 -1.08 12.16 -8.55
CA LYS A 2 -2.14 12.10 -7.53
C LYS A 2 -2.00 10.80 -6.75
N ASP A 3 -2.05 10.86 -5.43
CA ASP A 3 -2.15 9.67 -4.60
C ASP A 3 -3.51 8.98 -4.85
N VAL A 4 -3.49 7.65 -4.91
CA VAL A 4 -4.70 6.84 -5.03
C VAL A 4 -4.91 6.03 -3.75
N GLY A 5 -6.16 5.91 -3.31
CA GLY A 5 -6.51 5.11 -2.14
C GLY A 5 -6.63 3.62 -2.49
N LEU A 6 -6.04 2.76 -1.66
CA LEU A 6 -6.19 1.30 -1.73
C LEU A 6 -7.02 0.81 -0.53
N ARG A 7 -8.09 0.04 -0.79
CA ARG A 7 -8.89 -0.59 0.27
C ARG A 7 -8.56 -2.07 0.38
N ILE A 8 -7.94 -2.45 1.50
CA ILE A 8 -7.60 -3.85 1.80
C ILE A 8 -8.56 -4.36 2.89
N ARG A 9 -9.17 -5.53 2.67
CA ARG A 9 -9.92 -6.24 3.71
C ARG A 9 -9.00 -7.26 4.36
N VAL A 10 -8.90 -7.21 5.68
CA VAL A 10 -8.08 -8.12 6.48
C VAL A 10 -8.87 -8.59 7.69
N GLN A 11 -8.39 -9.65 8.33
CA GLN A 11 -8.94 -10.09 9.61
C GLN A 11 -8.72 -9.01 10.67
N ARG A 12 -9.69 -8.87 11.58
CA ARG A 12 -9.65 -7.86 12.65
C ARG A 12 -8.39 -8.00 13.50
N GLU A 13 -8.08 -9.22 13.91
CA GLU A 13 -6.93 -9.51 14.77
C GLU A 13 -5.60 -9.13 14.10
N LEU A 14 -5.44 -9.44 12.81
CA LEU A 14 -4.27 -9.03 12.04
C LEU A 14 -4.13 -7.50 11.98
N ARG A 15 -5.24 -6.77 11.81
CA ARG A 15 -5.23 -5.30 11.84
C ARG A 15 -4.77 -4.78 13.20
N GLU A 16 -5.27 -5.36 14.29
CA GLU A 16 -4.92 -4.94 15.65
C GLU A 16 -3.44 -5.18 15.93
N GLN A 17 -2.94 -6.38 15.66
CA GLN A 17 -1.51 -6.71 15.82
C GLN A 17 -0.60 -5.81 14.96
N PHE A 18 -0.99 -5.56 13.70
CA PHE A 18 -0.23 -4.67 12.82
C PHE A 18 -0.17 -3.23 13.35
N LEU A 19 -1.29 -2.70 13.83
CA LEU A 19 -1.33 -1.35 14.39
C LEU A 19 -0.49 -1.23 15.66
N ASP A 20 -0.50 -2.23 16.52
CA ASP A 20 0.32 -2.23 17.74
C ASP A 20 1.81 -2.34 17.43
N ALA A 21 2.19 -3.14 16.43
CA ALA A 21 3.56 -3.19 15.92
C ALA A 21 4.01 -1.84 15.30
N CYS A 22 3.11 -1.15 14.59
CA CYS A 22 3.40 0.19 14.04
C CYS A 22 3.64 1.22 15.15
N LYS A 23 2.78 1.22 16.19
CA LYS A 23 2.94 2.11 17.36
C LYS A 23 4.24 1.84 18.11
N ALA A 24 4.60 0.57 18.31
CA ALA A 24 5.84 0.20 18.98
C ALA A 24 7.10 0.70 18.26
N GLN A 25 7.01 0.90 16.95
CA GLN A 25 8.08 1.42 16.09
C GLN A 25 7.98 2.94 15.86
N ASP A 26 6.99 3.62 16.46
CA ASP A 26 6.67 5.02 16.25
C ASP A 26 6.50 5.40 14.75
N LYS A 27 5.93 4.46 13.97
CA LYS A 27 5.70 4.64 12.52
C LYS A 27 4.21 4.59 12.19
N PRO A 28 3.70 5.50 11.34
CA PRO A 28 2.35 5.38 10.81
C PRO A 28 2.17 4.11 9.96
N ALA A 29 1.05 3.41 10.13
CA ALA A 29 0.72 2.20 9.35
C ALA A 29 0.81 2.40 7.82
N ALA A 30 0.38 3.57 7.34
CA ALA A 30 0.46 3.92 5.91
C ALA A 30 1.92 4.07 5.43
N GLN A 31 2.83 4.52 6.29
CA GLN A 31 4.25 4.59 5.95
C GLN A 31 4.85 3.18 5.84
N VAL A 32 4.59 2.31 6.81
CA VAL A 32 5.06 0.92 6.80
C VAL A 32 4.56 0.19 5.55
N LEU A 33 3.29 0.36 5.18
CA LEU A 33 2.74 -0.24 3.97
C LEU A 33 3.41 0.29 2.70
N ARG A 34 3.67 1.60 2.59
CA ARG A 34 4.35 2.16 1.42
C ARG A 34 5.78 1.65 1.29
N GLU A 35 6.54 1.65 2.40
CA GLU A 35 7.89 1.11 2.47
C GLU A 35 7.89 -0.36 2.01
N PHE A 36 7.00 -1.18 2.58
CA PHE A 36 6.85 -2.58 2.21
C PHE A 36 6.50 -2.78 0.73
N MET A 37 5.55 -1.99 0.19
CA MET A 37 5.16 -2.08 -1.21
C MET A 37 6.31 -1.74 -2.16
N TRP A 38 7.12 -0.73 -1.83
CA TRP A 38 8.31 -0.38 -2.61
C TRP A 38 9.34 -1.52 -2.62
N GLU A 39 9.67 -2.07 -1.45
CA GLU A 39 10.60 -3.20 -1.34
C GLU A 39 10.08 -4.45 -2.07
N TYR A 40 8.78 -4.70 -1.96
CA TYR A 40 8.13 -5.83 -2.61
C TYR A 40 8.21 -5.73 -4.14
N VAL A 41 7.90 -4.56 -4.72
CA VAL A 41 7.98 -4.36 -6.18
C VAL A 41 9.42 -4.38 -6.67
N ALA A 42 10.36 -3.80 -5.93
CA ALA A 42 11.78 -3.83 -6.28
C ALA A 42 12.32 -5.28 -6.32
N SER A 43 11.83 -6.15 -5.44
CA SER A 43 12.23 -7.55 -5.38
C SER A 43 11.46 -8.45 -6.36
N ASN A 44 10.31 -8.00 -6.87
CA ASN A 44 9.43 -8.75 -7.76
C ASN A 44 9.12 -7.91 -9.01
N PRO A 45 10.09 -7.73 -9.92
CA PRO A 45 9.87 -6.97 -11.14
C PRO A 45 8.77 -7.66 -11.96
N VAL A 46 7.65 -6.98 -12.13
CA VAL A 46 6.60 -7.42 -13.04
C VAL A 46 7.08 -7.07 -14.45
N ALA A 47 7.15 -8.05 -15.35
CA ALA A 47 7.45 -7.78 -16.75
C ALA A 47 6.37 -6.85 -17.32
N ASP A 48 6.80 -5.66 -17.76
CA ASP A 48 6.05 -4.59 -18.41
C ASP A 48 4.53 -4.62 -18.23
N VAL A 49 4.05 -4.00 -17.15
CA VAL A 49 2.64 -3.62 -17.05
C VAL A 49 2.56 -2.19 -17.59
N ASP A 50 2.03 -2.04 -18.81
CA ASP A 50 1.69 -0.76 -19.43
C ASP A 50 0.88 0.10 -18.44
N LEU A 51 1.56 1.01 -17.72
CA LEU A 51 0.97 1.94 -16.76
C LEU A 51 0.38 3.17 -17.47
N GLU A 52 -0.42 2.96 -18.52
CA GLU A 52 -1.32 3.98 -19.07
C GLU A 52 -2.76 3.48 -19.03
N ALA A 53 -3.41 3.57 -17.87
CA ALA A 53 -4.86 3.55 -17.79
C ALA A 53 -5.36 4.99 -17.55
N PRO A 54 -6.15 5.58 -18.48
CA PRO A 54 -6.57 6.98 -18.38
C PRO A 54 -7.55 7.15 -17.24
N ILE A 55 -7.31 8.18 -16.42
CA ILE A 55 -8.26 8.64 -15.39
C ILE A 55 -9.53 9.08 -16.13
N ARG A 56 -10.57 8.25 -16.13
CA ARG A 56 -11.90 8.64 -16.59
C ARG A 56 -12.39 9.80 -15.71
N LYS A 57 -12.42 11.01 -16.30
CA LYS A 57 -13.23 12.13 -15.83
C LYS A 57 -14.69 11.66 -15.82
N ASN A 58 -15.34 11.72 -14.67
CA ASN A 58 -16.80 11.62 -14.63
C ASN A 58 -17.35 13.06 -14.54
N ASP A 59 -18.27 13.35 -15.45
CA ASP A 59 -19.11 14.55 -15.59
C ASP A 59 -19.79 14.96 -14.27
#